data_AF-A0A3D4PXZ0-F1
#
_entry.id   AF-A0A3D4PXZ0-F1
#
_cell.length_a   1.000
_cell.length_b   1.000
_cell.length_c   1.000
_cell.angle_alpha   90.00
_cell.angle_beta   90.00
_cell.angle_gamma   90.00
#
_symmetry.space_group_name_H-M   'P 1'
#
loop_
_entity.id
_entity.type
_entity.pdbx_description
1 polymer ?
#
loop_
_entity_poly.entity_id
_entity_poly.type
_entity_poly.pdbx_seq_one_letter_code
_entity_poly.pdbx_strand_id
1 'polypeptide(L)'
;MVANTPVEVARRPVLIDVKVAQGHVDAQLLVTPELAGFAGHFPDFPILPGVVQLDWAIHYAQEFLLLDEPVVRVERLKFTCPISPNTQLQLSLIYDAGRASVDFRFYRPIEGLKGEDGARELLFSQGRLIYPTESVRT
;
A
#
# COMPACT_ATOMS: atom_id res chain seq x y z
N MET A 1 41.39 7.55 0.32
CA MET A 1 40.13 7.96 0.98
C MET A 1 39.01 7.58 0.03
N VAL A 2 38.29 6.49 0.28
CA VAL A 2 37.09 6.14 -0.51
C VAL A 2 35.95 6.98 0.03
N ALA A 3 35.42 7.87 -0.80
CA ALA A 3 34.23 8.64 -0.47
C ALA A 3 33.07 7.64 -0.30
N ASN A 4 32.53 7.56 0.91
CA ASN A 4 31.35 6.77 1.20
C ASN A 4 30.14 7.59 0.71
N THR A 5 29.75 7.42 -0.55
CA THR A 5 28.49 7.94 -1.06
C THR A 5 27.37 7.33 -0.20
N PRO A 6 26.49 8.13 0.43
CA PRO A 6 25.36 7.55 1.14
C PRO A 6 24.52 6.79 0.12
N VAL A 7 24.48 5.47 0.27
CA VAL A 7 23.53 4.63 -0.46
C VAL A 7 22.15 5.08 -0.01
N GLU A 8 21.41 5.69 -0.91
CA GLU A 8 20.04 6.10 -0.64
C GLU A 8 19.22 4.85 -0.29
N VAL A 9 18.70 4.78 0.94
CA VAL A 9 17.99 3.60 1.42
C VAL A 9 16.57 3.65 0.88
N ALA A 10 16.21 2.70 0.02
CA ALA A 10 14.88 2.62 -0.57
C ALA A 10 13.80 2.40 0.51
N ARG A 11 12.79 3.27 0.57
CA ARG A 11 11.66 3.17 1.54
C ARG A 11 10.32 2.83 0.88
N ARG A 12 10.27 2.87 -0.46
CA ARG A 12 9.07 2.68 -1.29
C ARG A 12 9.28 1.51 -2.24
N PRO A 13 8.23 0.74 -2.58
CA PRO A 13 8.35 -0.32 -3.57
C PRO A 13 8.60 0.30 -4.93
N VAL A 14 9.10 -0.50 -5.87
CA VAL A 14 9.18 -0.07 -7.27
C VAL A 14 7.76 -0.07 -7.83
N LEU A 15 7.35 1.07 -8.37
CA LEU A 15 6.07 1.26 -9.03
C LEU A 15 6.21 0.77 -10.49
N ILE A 16 5.54 -0.33 -10.83
CA ILE A 16 5.60 -0.94 -12.17
C ILE A 16 4.59 -0.28 -13.13
N ASP A 17 3.36 -0.11 -12.67
CA ASP A 17 2.24 0.44 -13.45
C ASP A 17 1.26 1.12 -12.51
N VAL A 18 0.59 2.19 -12.97
CA VAL A 18 -0.45 2.89 -12.23
C VAL A 18 -1.56 3.32 -13.17
N LYS A 19 -2.79 3.05 -12.76
CA LYS A 19 -4.00 3.53 -13.41
C LYS A 19 -4.78 4.34 -12.41
N VAL A 20 -5.03 5.59 -12.76
CA VAL A 20 -5.87 6.50 -11.97
C VAL A 20 -7.14 6.74 -12.76
N ALA A 21 -8.27 6.46 -12.13
CA ALA A 21 -9.60 6.84 -12.56
C ALA A 21 -10.27 7.63 -11.44
N GLN A 22 -11.41 8.27 -11.73
CA GLN A 22 -12.07 9.18 -10.79
C GLN A 22 -12.30 8.54 -9.40
N GLY A 23 -11.47 8.91 -8.43
CA GLY A 23 -11.51 8.37 -7.06
C GLY A 23 -10.97 6.94 -6.90
N HIS A 24 -10.33 6.35 -7.90
CA HIS A 24 -9.82 4.98 -7.86
C HIS A 24 -8.40 4.91 -8.41
N VAL A 25 -7.49 4.27 -7.67
CA VAL A 25 -6.14 3.93 -8.12
C VAL A 25 -5.95 2.43 -8.10
N ASP A 26 -5.46 1.87 -9.20
CA ASP A 26 -4.90 0.52 -9.25
C ASP A 26 -3.43 0.62 -9.63
N ALA A 27 -2.54 0.05 -8.81
CA ALA A 27 -1.09 0.11 -9.01
C ALA A 27 -0.43 -1.25 -8.85
N GLN A 28 0.55 -1.53 -9.71
CA GLN A 28 1.40 -2.71 -9.65
C GLN A 28 2.71 -2.34 -8.96
N LEU A 29 3.07 -3.08 -7.91
CA LEU A 29 4.23 -2.79 -7.06
C LEU A 29 5.15 -3.99 -6.99
N LEU A 30 6.46 -3.75 -7.03
CA LEU A 30 7.47 -4.75 -6.72
C LEU A 30 8.16 -4.40 -5.40
N VAL A 31 8.09 -5.34 -4.46
CA VAL A 31 8.72 -5.23 -3.15
C VAL A 31 10.16 -5.71 -3.25
N THR A 32 11.11 -4.80 -3.45
CA THR A 32 12.52 -5.18 -3.65
C THR A 32 13.21 -5.53 -2.32
N PRO A 33 14.18 -6.48 -2.31
CA PRO A 33 14.88 -6.89 -1.09
C PRO A 33 15.71 -5.79 -0.43
N GLU A 34 16.08 -4.74 -1.18
CA GLU A 34 16.88 -3.60 -0.70
C GLU A 34 16.07 -2.59 0.13
N LEU A 35 14.76 -2.81 0.28
CA LEU A 35 13.89 -1.96 1.08
C LEU A 35 14.37 -1.89 2.54
N ALA A 36 14.49 -0.66 3.05
CA ALA A 36 14.80 -0.35 4.44
C ALA A 36 13.93 -1.13 5.43
N GLY A 37 12.67 -1.37 5.05
CA GLY A 37 11.68 -2.06 5.88
C GLY A 37 12.03 -3.50 6.24
N PHE A 38 12.94 -4.16 5.50
CA PHE A 38 13.40 -5.52 5.82
C PHE A 38 14.60 -5.56 6.76
N ALA A 39 15.31 -4.44 6.95
CA ALA A 39 16.50 -4.41 7.80
C ALA A 39 16.12 -4.73 9.26
N GLY A 40 16.51 -5.93 9.73
CA GLY A 40 16.24 -6.40 11.08
C GLY A 40 14.81 -6.94 11.31
N HIS A 41 14.01 -7.16 10.26
CA HIS A 41 12.61 -7.59 10.40
C HIS A 41 12.21 -8.70 9.39
N PHE A 42 12.55 -9.96 9.61
CA PHE A 42 13.40 -10.57 10.64
C PHE A 42 14.66 -11.12 9.96
N PRO A 43 15.81 -11.26 10.64
CA PRO A 43 17.08 -11.65 10.00
C PRO A 43 16.99 -12.89 9.10
N ASP A 44 16.30 -13.94 9.58
CA ASP A 44 16.16 -15.21 8.85
C ASP A 44 14.85 -15.31 8.06
N PHE A 45 13.92 -14.37 8.26
CA PHE A 45 12.61 -14.38 7.62
C PHE A 45 12.12 -12.94 7.38
N PRO A 46 12.65 -12.24 6.36
CA PRO A 46 12.28 -10.85 6.09
C PRO A 46 10.80 -10.74 5.69
N ILE A 47 10.06 -9.96 6.46
CA ILE A 47 8.65 -9.63 6.21
C ILE A 47 8.48 -8.13 6.31
N LEU A 48 7.76 -7.55 5.35
CA LEU A 48 7.48 -6.12 5.34
C LEU A 48 6.57 -5.75 6.53
N PRO A 49 7.03 -4.87 7.44
CA PRO A 49 6.25 -4.49 8.61
C PRO A 49 4.91 -3.88 8.24
N GLY A 50 3.87 -4.14 9.05
CA GLY A 50 2.52 -3.60 8.80
C GLY A 50 2.47 -2.08 8.76
N VAL A 51 3.31 -1.40 9.54
CA VAL A 51 3.43 0.07 9.54
C VAL A 51 3.99 0.61 8.21
N VAL A 52 4.87 -0.13 7.55
CA VAL A 52 5.40 0.23 6.23
C VAL A 52 4.33 0.07 5.17
N GLN A 53 3.55 -1.01 5.22
CA GLN A 53 2.40 -1.20 4.33
C GLN A 53 1.35 -0.07 4.49
N LEU A 54 1.08 0.34 5.73
CA LEU A 54 0.17 1.46 6.00
C LEU A 54 0.72 2.78 5.48
N ASP A 55 2.01 3.08 5.70
CA ASP A 55 2.67 4.27 5.14
C ASP A 55 2.64 4.30 3.61
N TRP A 56 2.72 3.14 2.95
CA TRP A 56 2.56 3.04 1.49
C TRP A 56 1.13 3.38 1.05
N ALA A 57 0.11 2.84 1.73
CA ALA A 57 -1.28 3.16 1.43
C ALA A 57 -1.58 4.65 1.60
N ILE A 58 -1.06 5.28 2.66
CA ILE A 58 -1.22 6.72 2.91
C ILE A 58 -0.55 7.51 1.79
N HIS A 59 0.74 7.25 1.53
CA HIS A 59 1.49 7.98 0.53
C HIS A 59 0.87 7.94 -0.86
N TYR A 60 0.49 6.75 -1.34
CA TYR A 60 -0.10 6.62 -2.67
C TYR A 60 -1.52 7.18 -2.75
N ALA A 61 -2.27 7.19 -1.64
CA ALA A 61 -3.54 7.92 -1.60
C ALA A 61 -3.32 9.43 -1.72
N GLN A 62 -2.35 9.99 -1.00
CA GLN A 62 -2.02 11.42 -1.10
C GLN A 62 -1.53 11.77 -2.52
N GLU A 63 -0.62 10.97 -3.07
CA GLU A 63 0.00 11.20 -4.37
C GLU A 63 -1.00 11.13 -5.53
N PHE A 64 -1.85 10.10 -5.56
CA PHE A 64 -2.68 9.82 -6.73
C PHE A 64 -4.15 10.25 -6.60
N LEU A 65 -4.66 10.46 -5.37
CA LEU A 65 -6.03 10.93 -5.14
C LEU A 65 -6.10 12.42 -4.74
N LEU A 66 -4.96 13.12 -4.70
CA LEU A 66 -4.85 14.55 -4.36
C LEU A 66 -5.45 14.86 -2.98
N LEU A 67 -5.19 13.98 -2.01
CA LEU A 67 -5.66 14.13 -0.63
C LEU A 67 -4.53 14.72 0.21
N ASP A 68 -4.51 16.04 0.36
CA ASP A 68 -3.45 16.74 1.11
C ASP A 68 -3.65 16.69 2.63
N GLU A 69 -4.87 16.38 3.09
CA GLU A 69 -5.20 16.29 4.51
C GLU A 69 -4.58 15.04 5.16
N PRO A 70 -4.14 15.12 6.44
CA PRO A 70 -3.60 13.98 7.14
C PRO A 70 -4.69 12.95 7.48
N VAL A 71 -4.33 11.66 7.47
CA VAL A 71 -5.21 10.60 7.97
C VAL A 71 -5.42 10.77 9.47
N VAL A 72 -6.68 10.91 9.90
CA VAL A 72 -7.04 11.11 11.32
C VAL A 72 -7.36 9.80 12.04
N ARG A 73 -7.71 8.75 11.30
CA ARG A 73 -8.03 7.44 11.84
C ARG A 73 -7.83 6.36 10.80
N VAL A 74 -7.48 5.15 11.25
CA VAL A 74 -7.46 3.95 10.43
C VAL A 74 -8.52 2.98 10.96
N GLU A 75 -9.36 2.47 10.08
CA GLU A 75 -10.43 1.52 10.40
C GLU A 75 -10.22 0.19 9.65
N ARG A 76 -10.72 -0.91 10.22
CA ARG A 76 -10.75 -2.24 9.58
C ARG A 76 -9.39 -2.74 9.06
N LEU A 77 -8.30 -2.27 9.67
CA LEU A 77 -6.93 -2.67 9.31
C LEU A 77 -6.72 -4.15 9.65
N LYS A 78 -6.35 -4.94 8.65
CA LYS A 78 -6.01 -6.36 8.82
C LYS A 78 -4.81 -6.74 7.96
N PHE A 79 -3.94 -7.58 8.53
CA PHE A 79 -2.83 -8.21 7.84
C PHE A 79 -3.10 -9.71 7.80
N THR A 80 -3.36 -10.25 6.61
CA THR A 80 -3.81 -11.63 6.40
C THR A 80 -2.73 -12.53 5.82
N CYS A 81 -1.74 -11.97 5.13
CA CYS A 81 -0.60 -12.73 4.60
C CYS A 81 0.69 -11.91 4.71
N PRO A 82 1.83 -12.51 5.10
CA PRO A 82 3.11 -11.82 5.12
C PRO A 82 3.55 -11.41 3.70
N ILE A 83 4.20 -10.26 3.59
CA ILE A 83 4.81 -9.77 2.35
C ILE A 83 6.32 -9.96 2.45
N SER A 84 6.88 -10.85 1.64
CA SER A 84 8.32 -11.13 1.58
C SER A 84 9.00 -10.32 0.46
N PRO A 85 10.35 -10.23 0.46
CA PRO A 85 11.07 -9.68 -0.68
C PRO A 85 10.69 -10.34 -2.01
N ASN A 86 10.79 -9.58 -3.09
CA ASN A 86 10.39 -9.94 -4.46
C ASN A 86 8.88 -10.21 -4.65
N THR A 87 8.04 -9.89 -3.66
CA THR A 87 6.59 -10.00 -3.82
C THR A 87 6.10 -8.96 -4.83
N GLN A 88 5.30 -9.42 -5.80
CA GLN A 88 4.51 -8.55 -6.66
C GLN A 88 3.13 -8.32 -6.04
N LEU A 89 2.76 -7.06 -5.88
CA LEU A 89 1.50 -6.64 -5.28
C LEU A 89 0.67 -5.84 -6.28
N GLN A 90 -0.64 -6.01 -6.19
CA GLN A 90 -1.63 -5.04 -6.64
C GLN A 90 -2.04 -4.20 -5.44
N LEU A 91 -2.00 -2.88 -5.60
CA LEU A 91 -2.59 -1.91 -4.69
C LEU A 91 -3.87 -1.37 -5.33
N SER A 92 -4.99 -1.50 -4.62
CA SER A 92 -6.23 -0.81 -4.97
C SER A 92 -6.58 0.22 -3.90
N LEU A 93 -6.86 1.45 -4.32
CA LEU A 93 -7.33 2.55 -3.47
C LEU A 93 -8.66 3.07 -4.01
N ILE A 94 -9.68 3.14 -3.16
CA ILE A 94 -11.01 3.63 -3.54
C ILE A 94 -11.42 4.75 -2.59
N TYR A 95 -11.51 5.96 -3.12
CA TYR A 95 -11.96 7.15 -2.41
C TYR A 95 -13.48 7.25 -2.40
N ASP A 96 -14.04 7.47 -1.20
CA ASP A 96 -15.43 7.82 -0.98
C ASP A 96 -15.49 9.24 -0.40
N ALA A 97 -15.85 10.20 -1.24
CA ALA A 97 -15.97 11.60 -0.87
C ALA A 97 -17.08 11.85 0.17
N GLY A 98 -18.18 11.06 0.11
CA GLY A 98 -19.28 11.18 1.06
C GLY A 98 -18.90 10.76 2.49
N ARG A 99 -17.86 9.93 2.63
CA ARG A 99 -17.32 9.48 3.92
C ARG A 99 -15.95 10.06 4.27
N ALA A 100 -15.38 10.90 3.40
CA ALA A 100 -13.98 11.35 3.50
C ALA A 100 -13.04 10.18 3.83
N SER A 101 -13.11 9.10 3.05
CA SER A 101 -12.38 7.86 3.35
C SER A 101 -11.78 7.21 2.13
N VAL A 102 -10.63 6.55 2.29
CA VAL A 102 -10.03 5.69 1.26
C VAL A 102 -9.97 4.26 1.77
N ASP A 103 -10.64 3.34 1.10
CA ASP A 103 -10.41 1.90 1.28
C ASP A 103 -9.15 1.48 0.51
N PHE A 104 -8.22 0.78 1.16
CA PHE A 104 -7.01 0.26 0.52
C PHE A 104 -6.93 -1.26 0.63
N ARG A 105 -6.34 -1.90 -0.40
CA ARG A 105 -6.05 -3.34 -0.43
C ARG A 105 -4.71 -3.61 -1.09
N PHE A 106 -3.89 -4.44 -0.46
CA PHE A 106 -2.72 -5.07 -1.07
C PHE A 106 -3.02 -6.55 -1.33
N TYR A 107 -3.01 -6.96 -2.58
CA TYR A 107 -3.37 -8.32 -2.98
C TYR A 107 -2.54 -8.81 -4.17
N ARG A 108 -2.66 -10.08 -4.52
CA ARG A 108 -2.11 -10.62 -5.77
C ARG A 108 -3.17 -11.52 -6.44
N PRO A 109 -3.50 -11.32 -7.72
CA PRO A 109 -4.34 -12.24 -8.47
C PRO A 109 -3.70 -13.64 -8.50
N ILE A 110 -4.52 -14.68 -8.33
CA ILE A 110 -4.08 -16.07 -8.45
C ILE A 110 -4.52 -16.56 -9.83
N GLU A 111 -3.56 -16.71 -10.75
CA GLU A 111 -3.82 -17.24 -12.08
C GLU A 111 -4.24 -18.72 -12.01
N GLY A 112 -5.11 -19.15 -12.93
CA GLY A 112 -5.46 -20.56 -13.12
C GLY A 112 -6.54 -21.13 -12.18
N LEU A 113 -7.01 -20.38 -11.19
CA LEU A 113 -8.15 -20.77 -10.34
C LEU A 113 -9.33 -19.82 -10.59
N LYS A 114 -10.19 -20.17 -11.56
CA LYS A 114 -11.54 -19.60 -11.66
C LYS A 114 -12.37 -20.18 -10.53
N GLY A 115 -12.68 -19.37 -9.52
CA GLY A 115 -13.74 -19.69 -8.58
C GLY A 115 -15.10 -19.54 -9.27
N GLU A 116 -16.14 -20.08 -8.64
CA GLU A 116 -17.54 -19.94 -9.07
C GLU A 116 -18.01 -18.47 -9.21
N ASP A 117 -17.32 -17.51 -8.55
CA ASP A 117 -17.64 -16.07 -8.58
C ASP A 117 -16.53 -15.15 -9.14
N GLY A 118 -15.43 -15.67 -9.73
CA GLY A 118 -14.37 -14.84 -10.33
C GLY A 118 -12.93 -15.29 -10.05
N ALA A 119 -11.96 -14.45 -10.45
CA ALA A 119 -10.53 -14.69 -10.20
C ALA A 119 -10.25 -14.69 -8.69
N ARG A 120 -9.63 -15.76 -8.18
CA ARG A 120 -9.19 -15.80 -6.78
C ARG A 120 -8.00 -14.87 -6.59
N GLU A 121 -7.90 -14.27 -5.41
CA GLU A 121 -6.78 -13.41 -5.02
C GLU A 121 -6.18 -13.87 -3.69
N LEU A 122 -4.89 -13.61 -3.51
CA LEU A 122 -4.22 -13.66 -2.21
C LEU A 122 -4.21 -12.26 -1.62
N LEU A 123 -5.00 -12.02 -0.58
CA LEU A 123 -5.03 -10.75 0.14
C LEU A 123 -3.90 -10.73 1.19
N PHE A 124 -3.04 -9.72 1.11
CA PHE A 124 -1.97 -9.49 2.09
C PHE A 124 -2.42 -8.60 3.23
N SER A 125 -3.04 -7.47 2.89
CA SER A 125 -3.59 -6.55 3.86
C SER A 125 -4.66 -5.65 3.26
N GLN A 126 -5.49 -5.08 4.12
CA GLN A 126 -6.46 -4.05 3.74
C GLN A 126 -6.79 -3.18 4.94
N GLY A 127 -7.39 -2.03 4.69
CA GLY A 127 -7.94 -1.17 5.71
C GLY A 127 -8.65 0.02 5.09
N ARG A 128 -9.03 0.97 5.94
CA ARG A 128 -9.67 2.22 5.54
C ARG A 128 -8.98 3.39 6.23
N LEU A 129 -8.51 4.33 5.43
CA LEU A 129 -7.99 5.61 5.87
C LEU A 129 -9.16 6.59 5.99
N ILE A 130 -9.26 7.29 7.12
CA ILE A 130 -10.26 8.32 7.37
C ILE A 130 -9.56 9.67 7.36
N TYR A 131 -10.11 10.59 6.58
CA TYR A 131 -9.67 11.98 6.47
C TYR A 131 -10.63 12.89 7.23
N PRO A 132 -10.21 14.12 7.58
CA PRO A 132 -11.12 15.12 8.12
C PRO A 132 -12.29 15.34 7.15
N THR A 133 -13.52 15.26 7.64
CA THR A 133 -14.65 15.86 6.93
C THR A 133 -14.50 17.36 7.08
N GLU A 134 -14.53 18.13 5.98
CA GLU A 134 -14.50 19.59 6.07
C GLU A 134 -15.50 20.05 7.14
N SER A 135 -14.98 20.63 8.23
CA SER A 135 -15.83 21.33 9.18
C SER A 135 -16.36 22.52 8.41
N VAL A 136 -17.67 22.57 8.19
CA VAL A 136 -18.36 23.76 7.69
C VAL A 136 -17.81 24.94 8.49
N ARG A 137 -16.92 25.73 7.86
CA ARG A 137 -16.46 27.00 8.44
C ARG A 137 -17.72 27.85 8.51
N THR A 138 -18.27 27.96 9.71
CA THR A 138 -19.41 28.84 10.00
C THR A 138 -18.95 30.29 9.92
#